data_AF-A0A7S2DCD1-F1
#
_entry.id   AF-A0A7S2DCD1-F1
#
_cell.length_a   1.000
_cell.length_b   1.000
_cell.length_c   1.000
_cell.angle_alpha   90.00
_cell.angle_beta   90.00
_cell.angle_gamma   90.00
#
_symmetry.space_group_name_H-M   'P 1'
#
loop_
_entity.id
_entity.type
_entity.pdbx_description
1 polymer ?
#
loop_
_entity_poly.entity_id
_entity_poly.type
_entity_poly.pdbx_seq_one_letter_code
_entity_poly.pdbx_strand_id
1 'polypeptide(L)'
;QEEAELELMGEATPEAAVRWGICGVGLMPWDTKLRDALCSQDHLYTLLTRDSITGDSARVIGSIMDYVFIPDDPVTGLDRLADPSTAIVSLTVTEKGYCLDSQGNLDLANALVQHDLAPGGLDAPQT
;
A
#
# COMPACT_ATOMS: atom_id res chain seq x y z
N GLN A 1 9.40 0.83 -36.11
CA GLN A 1 9.79 -0.20 -35.12
C GLN A 1 9.65 0.34 -33.69
N GLU A 2 9.91 1.63 -33.47
CA GLU A 2 9.61 2.37 -32.23
C GLU A 2 8.10 2.66 -32.02
N GLU A 3 7.33 2.84 -33.12
CA GLU A 3 5.87 3.03 -33.05
C GLU A 3 5.10 1.78 -32.60
N ALA A 4 5.68 0.57 -32.74
CA ALA A 4 5.03 -0.68 -32.34
C ALA A 4 5.21 -1.00 -30.84
N GLU A 5 6.20 -0.39 -30.15
CA GLU A 5 6.37 -0.52 -28.70
C GLU A 5 5.41 0.41 -27.93
N LEU A 6 5.07 1.57 -28.51
CA LEU A 6 4.07 2.50 -27.95
C LEU A 6 2.65 1.94 -27.99
N GLU A 7 2.32 1.13 -29.01
CA GLU A 7 1.02 0.46 -29.13
C GLU A 7 0.84 -0.71 -28.13
N LEU A 8 1.95 -1.25 -27.61
CA LEU A 8 1.92 -2.31 -26.58
C LEU A 8 1.66 -1.74 -25.16
N MET A 9 1.93 -0.45 -24.95
CA MET A 9 1.59 0.28 -23.73
C MET A 9 0.24 0.96 -23.93
N GLY A 10 -0.81 0.14 -24.14
CA GLY A 10 -2.15 0.62 -24.42
C GLY A 10 -2.52 1.81 -23.53
N GLU A 11 -2.78 2.96 -24.15
CA GLU A 11 -3.25 4.14 -23.44
C GLU A 11 -4.52 3.74 -22.70
N ALA A 12 -4.42 3.58 -21.38
CA ALA A 12 -5.57 3.35 -20.54
C ALA A 12 -6.47 4.56 -20.72
N THR A 13 -7.60 4.37 -21.41
CA THR A 13 -8.60 5.43 -21.52
C THR A 13 -9.02 5.83 -20.09
N PRO A 14 -9.39 7.09 -19.84
CA PRO A 14 -9.85 7.53 -18.52
C PRO A 14 -10.92 6.58 -17.94
N GLU A 15 -11.77 6.02 -18.80
CA GLU A 15 -12.80 5.04 -18.45
C GLU A 15 -12.24 3.66 -18.03
N ALA A 16 -11.08 3.24 -18.54
CA ALA A 16 -10.39 2.02 -18.09
C ALA A 16 -9.67 2.21 -16.75
N ALA A 17 -9.13 3.41 -16.49
CA ALA A 17 -8.48 3.76 -15.23
C ALA A 17 -9.46 3.84 -14.04
N VAL A 18 -10.75 4.09 -14.29
CA VAL A 18 -11.82 4.14 -13.28
C VAL A 18 -12.09 2.77 -12.63
N ARG A 19 -11.47 1.68 -13.11
CA ARG A 19 -11.71 0.32 -12.58
C ARG A 19 -10.83 -0.10 -11.40
N TRP A 20 -9.74 0.61 -11.10
CA TRP A 20 -8.80 0.21 -10.04
C TRP A 20 -8.49 1.37 -9.10
N GLY A 21 -8.77 1.17 -7.82
CA GLY A 21 -8.40 2.06 -6.72
C GLY A 21 -7.50 1.35 -5.72
N ILE A 22 -6.80 2.12 -4.90
CA ILE A 22 -5.91 1.61 -3.85
C ILE A 22 -6.57 1.84 -2.50
N CYS A 23 -6.68 0.79 -1.69
CA CYS A 23 -6.87 0.93 -0.25
C CYS A 23 -5.47 0.94 0.40
N GLY A 24 -5.10 2.05 1.03
CA GLY A 24 -3.88 2.11 1.84
C GLY A 24 -4.03 1.29 3.12
N VAL A 25 -2.92 0.73 3.61
CA VAL A 25 -2.88 -0.01 4.88
C VAL A 25 -1.71 0.48 5.70
N GLY A 26 -1.94 0.78 6.98
CA GLY A 26 -0.92 1.11 7.97
C GLY A 26 -0.89 0.10 9.10
N LEU A 27 0.32 -0.30 9.49
CA LEU A 27 0.59 -1.31 10.53
C LEU A 27 1.34 -0.72 11.72
N MET A 28 2.12 0.33 11.50
CA MET A 28 3.05 0.84 12.49
C MET A 28 2.50 2.11 13.16
N PRO A 29 2.82 2.38 14.44
CA PRO A 29 2.27 3.53 15.14
C PRO A 29 2.45 4.89 14.44
N TRP A 30 3.54 5.05 13.68
CA TRP A 30 3.82 6.28 12.92
C TRP A 30 2.95 6.46 11.68
N ASP A 31 2.25 5.42 11.23
CA ASP A 31 1.36 5.46 10.07
C ASP A 31 0.06 6.24 10.36
N THR A 32 -0.28 6.45 11.64
CA THR A 32 -1.41 7.30 12.08
C THR A 32 -1.37 8.69 11.46
N LYS A 33 -0.18 9.28 11.29
CA LYS A 33 -0.02 10.57 10.63
C LYS A 33 -0.44 10.54 9.16
N LEU A 34 -0.15 9.44 8.46
CA LEU A 34 -0.53 9.27 7.06
C LEU A 34 -2.04 9.04 6.94
N ARG A 35 -2.62 8.19 7.81
CA ARG A 35 -4.08 8.02 7.93
C ARG A 35 -4.77 9.38 8.05
N ASP A 36 -4.40 10.16 9.06
CA ASP A 36 -5.06 11.43 9.36
C ASP A 36 -4.92 12.43 8.20
N ALA A 37 -3.76 12.46 7.53
CA ALA A 37 -3.51 13.32 6.38
C ALA A 37 -4.34 12.93 5.14
N LEU A 38 -4.52 11.63 4.88
CA LEU A 38 -5.32 11.16 3.75
C LEU A 38 -6.82 11.31 4.05
N CYS A 39 -7.28 10.85 5.21
CA CYS A 39 -8.70 10.93 5.58
C CYS A 39 -9.22 12.37 5.65
N SER A 40 -8.38 13.35 6.03
CA SER A 40 -8.79 14.76 6.07
C SER A 40 -8.88 15.45 4.70
N GLN A 41 -8.47 14.78 3.63
CA GLN A 41 -8.38 15.33 2.27
C GLN A 41 -9.09 14.46 1.23
N ASP A 42 -10.11 13.68 1.63
CA ASP A 42 -10.80 12.74 0.74
C ASP A 42 -9.83 11.75 0.04
N HIS A 43 -8.77 11.37 0.75
CA HIS A 43 -7.67 10.52 0.27
C HIS A 43 -6.86 11.09 -0.92
N LEU A 44 -7.00 12.39 -1.19
CA LEU A 44 -6.22 13.08 -2.20
C LEU A 44 -4.84 13.50 -1.67
N TYR A 45 -3.85 13.50 -2.56
CA TYR A 45 -2.54 14.08 -2.28
C TYR A 45 -1.94 14.75 -3.51
N THR A 46 -0.97 15.62 -3.30
CA THR A 46 -0.27 16.31 -4.40
C THR A 46 1.06 15.63 -4.68
N LEU A 47 1.26 15.14 -5.89
CA LEU A 47 2.57 14.75 -6.41
C LEU A 47 3.27 15.99 -6.97
N LEU A 48 4.39 16.38 -6.35
CA LEU A 48 5.28 17.42 -6.86
C LEU A 48 6.49 16.75 -7.52
N THR A 49 6.57 16.85 -8.84
CA THR A 49 7.72 16.41 -9.62
C THR A 49 8.69 17.58 -9.79
N ARG A 50 9.98 17.35 -9.52
CA ARG A 50 11.02 18.36 -9.68
C ARG A 50 11.99 17.95 -10.77
N ASP A 51 12.14 18.82 -11.76
CA ASP A 51 13.00 18.58 -12.91
C ASP A 51 13.76 19.86 -13.27
N SER A 52 15.08 19.73 -13.42
CA SER A 52 15.97 20.88 -13.62
C SER A 52 15.94 21.44 -15.05
N ILE A 53 15.38 20.70 -16.01
CA ILE A 53 15.36 21.06 -17.43
C ILE A 53 13.98 21.59 -17.82
N THR A 54 12.94 20.86 -17.43
CA THR A 54 11.54 21.11 -17.78
C THR A 54 10.77 21.87 -16.70
N GLY A 55 11.34 21.99 -15.50
CA GLY A 55 10.77 22.70 -14.36
C GLY A 55 9.95 21.80 -13.43
N ASP A 56 9.56 22.38 -12.29
CA ASP A 56 8.71 21.71 -11.32
C ASP A 56 7.25 21.63 -11.82
N SER A 57 6.57 20.51 -11.56
CA SER A 57 5.15 20.32 -11.86
C SER A 57 4.41 19.68 -10.69
N ALA A 58 3.14 20.04 -10.51
CA ALA A 58 2.29 19.53 -9.45
C ALA A 58 1.02 18.90 -10.03
N ARG A 59 0.59 17.76 -9.48
CA ARG A 59 -0.64 17.06 -9.85
C ARG A 59 -1.36 16.56 -8.60
N VAL A 60 -2.68 16.75 -8.53
CA VAL A 60 -3.52 16.09 -7.54
C VAL A 60 -3.75 14.65 -7.97
N ILE A 61 -3.47 13.71 -7.07
CA ILE A 61 -3.64 12.28 -7.25
C ILE A 61 -4.77 11.81 -6.35
N GLY A 62 -5.68 11.02 -6.91
CA GLY A 62 -6.82 10.42 -6.21
C GLY A 62 -6.95 8.92 -6.48
N SER A 63 -5.82 8.22 -6.65
CA SER A 63 -5.82 6.76 -6.83
C SER A 63 -5.97 6.00 -5.51
N ILE A 64 -5.71 6.65 -4.37
CA ILE A 64 -6.00 6.10 -3.05
C ILE A 64 -7.46 6.45 -2.73
N MET A 65 -8.28 5.43 -2.53
CA MET A 65 -9.72 5.56 -2.31
C MET A 65 -10.11 5.42 -0.85
N ASP A 66 -9.27 4.75 -0.06
CA ASP A 66 -9.50 4.45 1.35
C ASP A 66 -8.16 4.21 2.07
N TYR A 67 -8.17 4.21 3.40
CA TYR A 67 -7.01 3.90 4.23
C TYR A 67 -7.43 3.18 5.52
N VAL A 68 -6.90 1.97 5.74
CA VAL A 68 -7.13 1.18 6.96
C VAL A 68 -5.90 1.20 7.85
N PHE A 69 -6.07 1.61 9.10
CA PHE A 69 -5.03 1.49 10.11
C PHE A 69 -5.33 0.27 10.99
N ILE A 70 -4.64 -0.83 10.71
CA ILE A 70 -4.93 -2.16 11.27
C ILE A 70 -4.84 -2.21 12.80
N PRO A 71 -3.89 -1.54 13.48
CA PRO A 71 -3.84 -1.60 14.94
C PRO A 71 -5.11 -1.10 15.66
N ASP A 72 -5.88 -0.20 15.02
CA ASP A 72 -7.17 0.28 15.58
C ASP A 72 -8.34 -0.63 15.16
N ASP A 73 -8.27 -1.26 13.98
CA ASP A 73 -9.33 -2.10 13.42
C ASP A 73 -8.75 -3.25 12.56
N PRO A 74 -8.30 -4.34 13.20
CA PRO A 74 -7.70 -5.46 12.49
C PRO A 74 -8.71 -6.26 11.66
N VAL A 75 -9.98 -6.24 12.05
CA VAL A 75 -11.07 -6.93 11.34
C VAL A 75 -11.28 -6.30 9.97
N THR A 76 -11.38 -4.97 9.90
CA THR A 76 -11.53 -4.28 8.61
C THR A 76 -10.32 -4.52 7.70
N GLY A 77 -9.11 -4.61 8.25
CA GLY A 77 -7.92 -4.96 7.48
C GLY A 77 -8.03 -6.34 6.81
N LEU A 78 -8.42 -7.35 7.58
CA LEU A 78 -8.65 -8.70 7.08
C LEU A 78 -9.79 -8.77 6.06
N ASP A 79 -10.90 -8.07 6.33
CA ASP A 79 -12.04 -8.00 5.41
C ASP A 79 -11.64 -7.38 4.06
N ARG A 80 -10.82 -6.32 4.07
CA ARG A 80 -10.28 -5.74 2.83
C ARG A 80 -9.37 -6.70 2.07
N LEU A 81 -8.52 -7.46 2.76
CA LEU A 81 -7.65 -8.45 2.13
C LEU A 81 -8.44 -9.62 1.54
N ALA A 82 -9.54 -10.02 2.20
CA ALA A 82 -10.40 -11.13 1.78
C ALA A 82 -11.51 -10.72 0.78
N ASP A 83 -11.71 -9.42 0.56
CA ASP A 83 -12.74 -8.91 -0.35
C ASP A 83 -12.52 -9.46 -1.77
N PRO A 84 -13.55 -10.06 -2.42
CA PRO A 84 -13.43 -10.58 -3.79
C PRO A 84 -13.02 -9.54 -4.85
N SER A 85 -13.19 -8.24 -4.56
CA SER A 85 -12.74 -7.14 -5.41
C SER A 85 -11.25 -6.80 -5.24
N THR A 86 -10.62 -7.25 -4.15
CA THR A 86 -9.17 -7.11 -3.92
C THR A 86 -8.42 -8.13 -4.74
N ALA A 87 -7.97 -7.73 -5.93
CA ALA A 87 -7.23 -8.64 -6.82
C ALA A 87 -5.71 -8.63 -6.60
N ILE A 88 -5.16 -7.57 -5.98
CA ILE A 88 -3.70 -7.39 -5.82
C ILE A 88 -3.43 -6.84 -4.42
N VAL A 89 -2.45 -7.44 -3.75
CA VAL A 89 -1.80 -6.88 -2.55
C VAL A 89 -0.38 -6.49 -2.95
N SER A 90 -0.05 -5.20 -2.84
CA SER A 90 1.29 -4.67 -3.09
C SER A 90 1.92 -4.20 -1.78
N LEU A 91 3.25 -4.27 -1.69
CA LEU A 91 3.99 -4.05 -0.44
C LEU A 91 5.12 -3.05 -0.63
N THR A 92 5.20 -2.07 0.28
CA THR A 92 6.31 -1.12 0.42
C THR A 92 6.81 -1.09 1.86
N VAL A 93 6.94 -2.28 2.46
CA VAL A 93 7.26 -2.48 3.89
C VAL A 93 8.74 -2.29 4.25
N THR A 94 9.56 -1.83 3.30
CA THR A 94 11.04 -1.82 3.35
C THR A 94 11.66 -3.23 3.45
N GLU A 95 12.98 -3.33 3.35
CA GLU A 95 13.70 -4.62 3.43
C GLU A 95 13.47 -5.32 4.77
N LYS A 96 13.32 -4.56 5.86
CA LYS A 96 13.11 -5.11 7.21
C LYS A 96 11.69 -5.65 7.41
N GLY A 97 10.72 -5.18 6.63
CA GLY A 97 9.32 -5.63 6.74
C GLY A 97 9.12 -7.09 6.38
N TYR A 98 10.05 -7.70 5.62
CA TYR A 98 9.99 -9.12 5.27
C TYR A 98 10.41 -10.06 6.41
N CYS A 99 10.83 -9.53 7.56
CA CYS A 99 11.23 -10.30 8.74
C CYS A 99 12.27 -11.39 8.44
N LEU A 100 13.29 -11.07 7.62
CA LEU A 100 14.31 -12.04 7.21
C LEU A 100 15.52 -12.05 8.15
N ASP A 101 16.11 -13.23 8.36
CA ASP A 101 17.39 -13.43 9.04
C ASP A 101 18.58 -13.04 8.14
N SER A 102 19.80 -13.17 8.66
CA SER A 102 21.02 -12.84 7.91
C SER A 102 21.32 -13.76 6.72
N GLN A 103 20.59 -14.86 6.58
CA GLN A 103 20.68 -15.83 5.48
C GLN A 103 19.55 -15.64 4.46
N GLY A 104 18.59 -14.74 4.72
CA GLY A 104 17.45 -14.47 3.86
C GLY A 104 16.26 -15.39 4.09
N ASN A 105 16.23 -16.18 5.16
CA ASN A 105 15.06 -16.98 5.55
C ASN A 105 14.15 -16.18 6.48
N LEU A 106 12.89 -16.61 6.64
CA LEU A 106 12.01 -16.03 7.67
C LEU A 106 12.65 -16.21 9.06
N ASP A 107 12.89 -15.10 9.76
CA ASP A 107 13.38 -15.10 11.14
C ASP A 107 12.23 -15.45 12.09
N LEU A 108 12.14 -16.74 12.42
CA LEU A 108 11.15 -17.22 13.38
C LEU A 108 11.38 -16.66 14.79
N ALA A 109 12.54 -16.10 15.13
CA ALA A 109 12.78 -15.48 16.43
C ALA A 109 12.34 -14.01 16.48
N ASN A 110 11.92 -13.43 15.36
CA ASN A 110 11.39 -12.07 15.30
C ASN A 110 10.13 -11.95 16.18
N ALA A 111 10.05 -10.89 16.99
CA ALA A 111 8.96 -10.70 17.93
C ALA A 111 7.57 -10.59 17.27
N LEU A 112 7.49 -10.00 16.08
CA LEU A 112 6.23 -9.89 15.32
C LEU A 112 5.79 -11.26 14.81
N VAL A 113 6.74 -12.05 14.29
CA VAL A 113 6.47 -13.42 13.83
C VAL A 113 6.06 -14.33 15.01
N GLN A 114 6.75 -14.23 16.14
CA GLN A 114 6.41 -14.98 17.36
C GLN A 114 5.03 -14.60 17.90
N HIS A 115 4.66 -13.31 17.83
CA HIS A 115 3.32 -12.86 18.19
C HIS A 115 2.27 -13.57 17.34
N ASP A 116 2.41 -13.53 16.02
CA ASP A 116 1.40 -14.06 15.09
C ASP A 116 1.31 -15.60 15.13
N LEU A 117 2.41 -16.29 15.48
CA LEU A 117 2.43 -17.74 15.66
C LEU A 117 1.87 -18.23 17.01
N ALA A 118 1.75 -17.35 18.01
CA ALA A 118 1.25 -17.74 19.32
C ALA A 118 -0.24 -18.14 19.27
N PRO A 119 -0.75 -18.99 20.18
CA PRO A 119 -2.18 -19.28 20.26
C PRO A 119 -3.00 -17.99 20.41
N GLY A 120 -3.91 -17.73 19.46
CA GLY A 120 -4.72 -16.51 19.39
C GLY A 120 -4.03 -15.31 18.72
N GLY A 121 -2.77 -15.43 18.29
CA GLY A 121 -2.03 -14.35 17.62
C GLY A 121 -2.69 -13.87 16.32
N LEU A 122 -3.33 -14.79 15.59
CA LEU A 122 -4.04 -14.48 14.34
C LEU A 122 -5.37 -13.74 14.53
N ASP A 123 -5.86 -13.58 15.76
CA ASP A 123 -7.04 -12.74 16.02
C ASP A 123 -6.70 -11.25 15.90
N ALA A 124 -5.42 -10.88 15.99
CA ALA A 124 -4.90 -9.53 15.83
C ALA A 124 -3.44 -9.55 15.33
N PRO A 125 -3.17 -9.97 14.08
CA PRO A 125 -1.82 -10.11 13.57
C PRO A 125 -1.05 -8.78 13.54
N GLN A 126 0.27 -8.84 13.71
CA GLN A 126 1.16 -7.68 13.80
C GLN A 126 2.21 -7.63 12.68
N THR A 127 2.34 -8.68 11.87
CA THR A 127 3.21 -8.68 10.67
C THR A 127 2.57 -8.01 9.46
#